data_AF-A0A7T0LZK8-F1
#
_entry.id   AF-A0A7T0LZK8-F1
#
_cell.length_a   1.000
_cell.length_b   1.000
_cell.length_c   1.000
_cell.angle_alpha   90.00
_cell.angle_beta   90.00
_cell.angle_gamma   90.00
#
_symmetry.space_group_name_H-M   'P 1'
#
loop_
_entity.id
_entity.type
_entity.pdbx_description
1 polymer ?
#
loop_
_entity_poly.entity_id
_entity_poly.type
_entity_poly.pdbx_seq_one_letter_code
_entity_poly.pdbx_strand_id
1 'polypeptide(L)'
;GLVRLALCLAGLALSLYALHVKAARARDENYRALCDVGTAISCSRVFSSRWGRGFGLVEHMLGADSVLNQSNSIFGCLFYTLQLLL
;
A
#
# COMPACT_ATOMS: atom_id res chain seq x y z
N GLY A 1 2.52 22.33 -11.86
CA GLY A 1 1.10 22.71 -11.65
C GLY A 1 0.67 22.33 -10.25
N LEU A 2 0.10 23.26 -9.48
CA LEU A 2 -0.22 23.09 -8.06
C LEU A 2 -1.12 21.86 -7.78
N VAL A 3 -2.03 21.56 -8.71
CA VAL A 3 -2.89 20.37 -8.68
C VAL A 3 -2.09 19.07 -8.71
N ARG A 4 -1.08 18.97 -9.58
CA ARG A 4 -0.21 17.79 -9.67
C ARG A 4 0.53 17.56 -8.35
N LEU A 5 1.09 18.62 -7.78
CA LEU A 5 1.80 18.59 -6.51
C LEU A 5 0.88 18.08 -5.39
N ALA A 6 -0.31 18.66 -5.24
CA ALA A 6 -1.26 18.25 -4.21
C ALA A 6 -1.68 16.78 -4.34
N LEU A 7 -2.02 16.34 -5.56
CA LEU A 7 -2.41 14.95 -5.81
C LEU A 7 -1.28 13.95 -5.54
N CYS A 8 -0.05 14.27 -5.95
CA CYS A 8 1.11 13.39 -5.73
C CYS A 8 1.48 13.30 -4.26
N LEU A 9 1.47 14.42 -3.53
CA LEU A 9 1.76 14.43 -2.10
C LEU A 9 0.70 13.66 -1.30
N ALA A 10 -0.58 13.84 -1.62
CA ALA A 10 -1.66 13.08 -0.99
C ALA A 10 -1.52 11.57 -1.27
N GLY A 11 -1.26 11.20 -2.53
CA GLY A 11 -1.06 9.82 -2.92
C GLY A 11 0.15 9.17 -2.25
N LEU A 12 1.27 9.90 -2.15
CA LEU A 12 2.47 9.43 -1.46
C LEU A 12 2.22 9.25 0.03
N ALA A 13 1.58 10.21 0.69
CA ALA A 13 1.22 10.12 2.11
C ALA A 13 0.33 8.90 2.40
N LEU A 14 -0.70 8.69 1.58
CA LEU A 14 -1.58 7.52 1.71
C LEU A 14 -0.84 6.20 1.44
N SER A 15 0.09 6.18 0.48
CA SER A 15 0.90 5.00 0.18
C SER A 15 1.83 4.64 1.34
N LEU A 16 2.51 5.63 1.91
CA LEU A 16 3.34 5.45 3.11
C LEU A 16 2.51 4.99 4.31
N TYR A 17 1.32 5.57 4.49
CA TYR A 17 0.42 5.17 5.56
C TYR A 17 -0.07 3.72 5.39
N ALA A 18 -0.42 3.31 4.18
CA ALA A 18 -0.80 1.92 3.90
C ALA A 18 0.35 0.93 4.18
N LEU A 19 1.59 1.32 3.85
CA LEU A 19 2.77 0.52 4.17
C LEU A 19 2.98 0.41 5.69
N HIS A 20 2.81 1.52 6.42
CA HIS A 20 2.89 1.55 7.88
C HIS A 20 1.81 0.65 8.52
N VAL A 21 0.55 0.77 8.09
CA VAL A 21 -0.56 -0.05 8.59
C VAL A 21 -0.28 -1.53 8.36
N LYS A 22 0.21 -1.91 7.17
CA LYS A 22 0.56 -3.30 6.86
C LYS A 22 1.65 -3.83 7.78
N ALA A 23 2.70 -3.05 8.01
CA ALA A 23 3.80 -3.42 8.89
C ALA A 23 3.36 -3.52 10.37
N ALA A 24 2.56 -2.56 10.84
CA ALA A 24 2.02 -2.55 12.19
C ALA A 24 1.09 -3.74 12.43
N ARG A 25 0.17 -4.02 11.49
CA ARG A 25 -0.74 -5.16 11.54
C ARG A 25 -0.02 -6.51 11.48
N ALA A 26 1.10 -6.59 10.75
CA ALA A 26 1.92 -7.79 10.72
C ALA A 26 2.68 -8.03 12.04
N ARG A 27 2.95 -6.98 12.82
CA ARG A 27 3.57 -7.08 14.14
C ARG A 27 2.54 -7.36 15.24
N ASP A 28 1.35 -6.80 15.13
CA ASP A 28 0.27 -6.94 16.10
C ASP A 28 -1.07 -7.18 15.37
N GLU A 29 -1.60 -8.40 15.51
CA GLU A 29 -2.89 -8.79 14.94
C GLU A 29 -4.10 -8.10 15.59
N ASN A 30 -3.92 -7.37 16.70
CA ASN A 30 -4.96 -6.55 17.30
C ASN A 30 -4.83 -5.06 16.91
N TYR A 31 -3.82 -4.70 16.12
CA TYR A 31 -3.65 -3.33 15.64
C TYR A 31 -4.86 -2.88 14.82
N ARG A 32 -5.38 -1.70 15.15
CA ARG A 32 -6.48 -1.04 14.46
C ARG A 32 -6.01 0.27 13.83
N ALA A 33 -6.08 0.34 12.51
CA ALA A 33 -5.68 1.52 11.77
C ALA A 33 -6.76 2.61 11.82
N LEU A 34 -6.36 3.87 11.58
CA LEU A 34 -7.30 5.00 11.45
C LEU A 34 -8.32 4.79 10.31
N CYS A 35 -7.96 4.02 9.27
CA CYS A 35 -8.85 3.70 8.16
C CYS A 35 -9.74 2.46 8.41
N ASP A 36 -9.70 1.87 9.61
CA ASP A 36 -10.63 0.80 10.03
C ASP A 36 -11.90 1.41 10.66
N VAL A 37 -12.81 1.88 9.80
CA VAL A 37 -14.01 2.67 10.17
C VAL A 37 -15.17 1.80 10.69
N GLY A 38 -15.08 0.48 10.61
CA GLY A 38 -16.08 -0.42 11.17
C GLY A 38 -15.72 -1.89 11.03
N THR A 39 -16.66 -2.78 11.36
CA THR A 39 -16.46 -4.23 11.24
C THR A 39 -16.42 -4.70 9.79
N ALA A 40 -17.18 -4.04 8.90
CA ALA A 40 -17.17 -4.31 7.47
C ALA A 40 -16.02 -3.59 6.73
N ILE A 41 -15.62 -2.41 7.19
CA ILE A 41 -14.63 -1.55 6.53
C ILE A 41 -13.31 -1.63 7.29
N SER A 42 -12.41 -2.50 6.82
CA SER A 42 -11.05 -2.61 7.37
C SER A 42 -9.98 -2.56 6.27
N CYS A 43 -9.22 -1.48 6.26
CA CYS A 43 -8.04 -1.33 5.42
C CYS A 43 -6.91 -2.26 5.86
N SER A 44 -6.77 -2.50 7.18
CA SER A 44 -5.77 -3.42 7.73
C SER A 44 -5.91 -4.82 7.14
N ARG A 45 -7.15 -5.33 7.09
CA ARG A 45 -7.49 -6.62 6.48
C ARG A 45 -7.23 -6.64 4.96
N VAL A 46 -7.50 -5.55 4.27
CA VAL A 46 -7.27 -5.44 2.82
C VAL A 46 -5.76 -5.44 2.50
N PHE A 47 -4.96 -4.65 3.22
CA PHE A 47 -3.52 -4.54 2.97
C PHE A 47 -2.74 -5.80 3.36
N SER A 48 -3.23 -6.56 4.34
CA SER A 48 -2.67 -7.86 4.72
C SER A 48 -3.11 -9.02 3.83
N SER A 49 -4.11 -8.82 2.97
CA SER A 49 -4.57 -9.85 2.05
C SER A 49 -3.53 -10.17 0.97
N ARG A 50 -3.68 -11.34 0.31
CA ARG A 50 -2.83 -11.72 -0.84
C ARG A 50 -2.83 -10.66 -1.95
N TRP A 51 -3.94 -9.96 -2.14
CA TRP A 51 -4.10 -8.93 -3.17
C TRP A 51 -3.33 -7.64 -2.81
N GLY A 52 -2.97 -7.45 -1.55
CA GLY A 52 -2.15 -6.33 -1.07
C GLY A 52 -0.65 -6.48 -1.31
N ARG A 53 -0.20 -7.62 -1.85
CA ARG A 53 1.19 -7.88 -2.25
C ARG A 53 1.20 -8.33 -3.71
N GLY A 54 2.04 -7.71 -4.54
CA GLY A 54 2.19 -8.06 -5.95
C GLY A 54 0.88 -8.04 -6.73
N PHE A 55 -0.10 -7.24 -6.27
CA PHE A 55 -1.48 -7.25 -6.77
C PHE A 55 -2.17 -8.62 -6.75
N GLY A 56 -1.65 -9.60 -6.00
CA GLY A 56 -2.06 -11.01 -6.04
C GLY A 56 -1.75 -11.73 -7.36
N LEU A 57 -1.05 -11.08 -8.29
CA LEU A 57 -0.76 -11.59 -9.64
C LEU A 57 0.72 -11.90 -9.82
N VAL A 58 1.60 -11.07 -9.26
CA VAL A 58 3.06 -11.21 -9.43
C VAL A 58 3.55 -12.56 -8.92
N GLU A 59 3.02 -13.03 -7.79
CA GLU A 59 3.33 -14.35 -7.24
C GLU A 59 3.08 -15.49 -8.26
N HIS A 60 1.98 -15.42 -9.02
CA HIS A 60 1.61 -16.45 -9.99
C HIS A 60 2.46 -16.39 -11.27
N MET A 61 2.97 -15.21 -11.63
CA MET A 61 3.72 -14.99 -12.87
C MET A 61 5.23 -15.11 -12.69
N LEU A 62 5.76 -14.57 -11.59
CA LEU A 62 7.20 -14.43 -11.33
C LEU A 62 7.66 -15.22 -10.10
N GLY A 63 6.75 -15.87 -9.38
CA GLY A 63 7.04 -16.61 -8.15
C GLY A 63 6.93 -15.76 -6.89
N ALA A 64 6.72 -16.42 -5.76
CA ALA A 64 6.57 -15.79 -4.45
C ALA A 64 7.84 -15.05 -4.00
N ASP A 65 9.02 -15.59 -4.33
CA ASP A 65 10.34 -15.04 -3.97
C ASP A 65 10.83 -13.95 -4.92
N SER A 66 10.02 -13.56 -5.92
CA SER A 66 10.36 -12.48 -6.83
C SER A 66 10.57 -11.17 -6.08
N VAL A 67 11.63 -10.44 -6.43
CA VAL A 67 11.88 -9.08 -5.92
C VAL A 67 10.73 -8.13 -6.26
N LEU A 68 9.95 -8.43 -7.31
CA LEU A 68 8.76 -7.67 -7.71
C LEU A 68 7.51 -8.05 -6.90
N ASN A 69 7.54 -9.09 -6.06
CA ASN A 69 6.42 -9.47 -5.21
C ASN A 69 6.33 -8.59 -3.94
N GLN A 70 6.33 -7.26 -4.14
CA GLN A 70 6.33 -6.26 -3.08
C GLN A 70 4.91 -5.85 -2.65
N SER A 71 4.80 -5.13 -1.54
CA SER A 71 3.51 -4.53 -1.15
C SER A 71 3.02 -3.54 -2.22
N ASN A 72 1.71 -3.51 -2.49
CA ASN A 72 1.14 -2.58 -3.49
C ASN A 72 1.46 -1.11 -3.18
N SER A 73 1.53 -0.78 -1.88
CA SER A 73 1.91 0.55 -1.41
C SER A 73 3.32 0.99 -1.84
N ILE A 74 4.26 0.05 -2.06
CA ILE A 74 5.60 0.38 -2.55
C ILE A 74 5.53 0.85 -4.00
N PHE A 75 4.73 0.19 -4.84
CA PHE A 75 4.45 0.65 -6.20
C PHE A 75 3.75 2.01 -6.21
N GLY A 76 2.83 2.24 -5.27
CA GLY A 76 2.19 3.55 -5.08
C GLY A 76 3.21 4.65 -4.75
N CYS A 77 4.11 4.41 -3.79
CA CYS A 77 5.17 5.36 -3.47
C CYS A 77 6.04 5.67 -4.71
N LEU A 78 6.50 4.65 -5.42
CA LEU A 78 7.29 4.81 -6.64
C LEU A 78 6.54 5.66 -7.68
N PHE A 79 5.28 5.34 -7.94
CA PHE A 79 4.43 6.04 -8.91
C PHE A 79 4.29 7.53 -8.57
N TYR A 80 3.90 7.86 -7.34
CA TYR A 80 3.70 9.26 -6.95
C TYR A 80 5.01 10.06 -6.86
N THR A 81 6.12 9.42 -6.50
CA THR A 81 7.45 10.05 -6.57
C THR A 81 7.86 10.34 -8.01
N LEU A 82 7.72 9.37 -8.92
CA LEU A 82 8.05 9.58 -10.34
C LEU A 82 7.17 10.67 -10.96
N GLN A 83 5.86 10.67 -10.69
CA GLN A 83 4.92 11.69 -11.18
C GLN A 83 5.18 13.09 -10.63
N LEU A 84 5.84 13.19 -9.47
CA LEU A 84 6.27 14.47 -8.92
C LEU A 84 7.49 15.02 -9.67
N LEU A 85 8.44 14.13 -9.99
CA LEU A 85 9.70 14.43 -10.67
C LEU A 85 9.54 14.73 -12.17
N LEU A 86 8.61 14.04 -12.85
CA LEU A 86 8.23 14.27 -14.25
C LEU A 86 7.25 15.44 -14.39
#